data_AF-A9U687-F1
#
_entry.id   AF-A9U687-F1
#
_cell.length_a   1.000
_cell.length_b   1.000
_cell.length_c   1.000
_cell.angle_alpha   90.00
_cell.angle_beta   90.00
_cell.angle_gamma   90.00
#
_symmetry.space_group_name_H-M   'P 1'
#
loop_
_entity.id
_entity.type
_entity.pdbx_description
1 polymer ?
#
loop_
_entity_poly.entity_id
_entity_poly.type
_entity_poly.pdbx_seq_one_letter_code
_entity_poly.pdbx_strand_id
1 'polypeptide(L)'
;MELNKVPEKDMILTFELAIVPELCEHIKMIIKTHGEKWEDFILQLKEEYFLEDTERMTRKSFMEWVNKSNKELVATELFREIERQFLQLSRMEKLTLENDKVELFLQSAGNDLQRELELLLEDNTEDNGLTTD
;
A
#
# COMPACT_ATOMS: atom_id res chain seq x y z
N MET A 1 33.25 21.85 23.58
CA MET A 1 34.00 20.95 22.68
C MET A 1 33.76 21.45 21.28
N GLU A 2 34.78 21.97 20.60
CA GLU A 2 34.68 22.25 19.18
C GLU A 2 34.74 20.91 18.43
N LEU A 3 33.67 20.58 17.71
CA LEU A 3 33.74 19.50 16.73
C LEU A 3 34.67 19.98 15.61
N ASN A 4 35.79 19.29 15.44
CA ASN A 4 36.65 19.45 14.27
C ASN A 4 35.76 19.36 13.02
N LYS A 5 35.60 20.47 12.30
CA LYS A 5 34.83 20.51 11.05
C LYS A 5 35.61 19.71 10.00
N VAL A 6 35.15 18.48 9.74
CA VAL A 6 35.66 17.68 8.62
C VAL A 6 35.37 18.44 7.32
N PRO A 7 36.38 18.66 6.46
CA PRO A 7 36.15 19.25 5.14
C PRO A 7 35.14 18.44 4.34
N GLU A 8 34.20 19.09 3.66
CA GLU A 8 33.15 18.40 2.86
C GLU A 8 33.73 17.42 1.85
N LYS A 9 34.89 17.75 1.28
CA LYS A 9 35.63 16.87 0.36
C LYS A 9 36.01 15.53 1.02
N ASP A 10 36.43 15.56 2.27
CA ASP A 10 36.81 14.35 3.01
C ASP A 10 35.56 13.54 3.38
N MET A 11 34.40 14.20 3.60
CA MET A 11 33.12 13.52 3.78
C MET A 11 32.69 12.79 2.50
N ILE A 12 32.81 13.43 1.34
CA ILE A 12 32.45 12.85 0.04
C ILE A 12 33.37 11.65 -0.28
N LEU A 13 34.68 11.79 -0.08
CA LEU A 13 35.63 10.70 -0.27
C LEU A 13 35.33 9.52 0.67
N THR A 14 34.97 9.79 1.92
CA THR A 14 34.59 8.75 2.88
C THR A 14 33.31 8.04 2.46
N PHE A 15 32.31 8.79 1.97
CA PHE A 15 31.08 8.22 1.43
C PHE A 15 31.36 7.32 0.22
N GLU A 16 32.19 7.77 -0.73
CA GLU A 16 32.58 6.98 -1.89
C GLU A 16 33.26 5.67 -1.48
N LEU A 17 34.19 5.71 -0.52
CA LEU A 17 34.91 4.52 -0.05
C LEU A 17 34.06 3.56 0.75
N ALA A 18 33.09 4.06 1.53
CA ALA A 18 32.28 3.22 2.42
C ALA A 18 31.01 2.69 1.72
N ILE A 19 30.29 3.56 1.01
CA ILE A 19 28.91 3.28 0.57
C ILE A 19 28.85 2.72 -0.85
N VAL A 20 29.70 3.21 -1.77
CA VAL A 20 29.68 2.74 -3.17
C VAL A 20 29.99 1.24 -3.28
N PRO A 21 30.96 0.65 -2.55
CA PRO A 21 31.19 -0.79 -2.60
C PRO A 21 30.00 -1.62 -2.13
N GLU A 22 29.33 -1.19 -1.04
CA GLU A 22 28.14 -1.88 -0.52
C GLU A 22 26.98 -1.85 -1.52
N LEU A 23 26.71 -0.67 -2.11
CA LEU A 23 25.69 -0.50 -3.15
C LEU A 23 25.99 -1.40 -4.37
N CYS A 24 27.24 -1.44 -4.81
CA CYS A 24 27.66 -2.31 -5.91
C CYS A 24 27.42 -3.78 -5.59
N GLU A 25 27.72 -4.22 -4.37
CA GLU A 25 27.54 -5.61 -3.97
C GLU A 25 26.06 -6.01 -3.90
N HIS A 26 25.21 -5.10 -3.41
CA HIS A 26 23.76 -5.31 -3.44
C HIS A 26 23.21 -5.43 -4.86
N ILE A 27 23.64 -4.56 -5.79
CA ILE A 27 23.21 -4.66 -7.19
C ILE A 27 23.65 -6.00 -7.81
N LYS A 28 24.85 -6.48 -7.50
CA LYS A 28 25.30 -7.82 -7.94
C LYS A 28 24.42 -8.94 -7.37
N MET A 29 23.98 -8.83 -6.11
CA MET A 29 23.04 -9.81 -5.55
C MET A 29 21.71 -9.82 -6.30
N ILE A 30 21.16 -8.64 -6.62
CA ILE A 30 19.91 -8.52 -7.39
C ILE A 30 20.05 -9.15 -8.78
N ILE A 31 21.15 -8.90 -9.48
CA ILE A 31 21.44 -9.53 -10.77
C ILE A 31 21.50 -11.06 -10.62
N LYS A 32 22.13 -11.55 -9.55
CA LYS A 32 22.26 -13.00 -9.30
C LYS A 32 20.91 -13.68 -9.04
N THR A 33 19.98 -13.01 -8.34
CA THR A 33 18.70 -13.62 -7.95
C THR A 33 17.55 -13.34 -8.92
N HIS A 34 17.58 -12.20 -9.62
CA HIS A 34 16.49 -11.75 -10.50
C HIS A 34 16.94 -11.35 -11.92
N GLY A 35 18.21 -11.59 -12.28
CA GLY A 35 18.78 -11.21 -13.58
C GLY A 35 18.46 -12.14 -14.74
N GLU A 36 17.61 -13.16 -14.56
CA GLU A 36 17.22 -14.07 -15.65
C GLU A 36 16.31 -13.38 -16.68
N LYS A 37 15.54 -12.37 -16.27
CA LYS A 37 14.72 -11.52 -17.15
C LYS A 37 14.98 -10.06 -16.86
N TRP A 38 15.00 -9.25 -17.92
CA TRP A 38 15.19 -7.81 -17.81
C TRP A 38 14.08 -7.15 -16.99
N GLU A 39 12.84 -7.61 -17.16
CA GLU A 39 11.68 -7.10 -16.43
C GLU A 39 11.78 -7.36 -14.92
N ASP A 40 12.20 -8.56 -14.53
CA ASP A 40 12.33 -8.97 -13.12
C ASP A 40 13.50 -8.24 -12.44
N PHE A 41 14.63 -8.07 -13.14
CA PHE A 41 15.77 -7.27 -12.67
C PHE A 41 15.39 -5.81 -12.42
N ILE A 42 14.73 -5.17 -13.39
CA ILE A 42 14.29 -3.77 -13.27
C ILE A 42 13.24 -3.60 -12.18
N LEU A 43 12.33 -4.57 -12.01
CA LEU A 43 11.35 -4.56 -10.92
C LEU A 43 12.05 -4.56 -9.56
N GLN A 44 12.98 -5.50 -9.33
CA GLN A 44 13.71 -5.57 -8.05
C GLN A 44 14.56 -4.31 -7.81
N LEU A 45 15.22 -3.79 -8.84
CA LEU A 45 16.03 -2.57 -8.73
C LEU A 45 15.17 -1.35 -8.32
N LYS A 46 13.95 -1.25 -8.87
CA LYS A 46 12.98 -0.22 -8.48
C LYS A 46 12.45 -0.41 -7.07
N GLU A 47 12.15 -1.64 -6.64
CA GLU A 47 11.69 -1.89 -5.27
C GLU A 47 12.73 -1.52 -4.22
N GLU A 48 14.02 -1.75 -4.49
CA GLU A 48 15.11 -1.52 -3.55
C GLU A 48 15.58 -0.06 -3.49
N TYR A 49 15.55 0.67 -4.62
CA TYR A 49 16.23 1.97 -4.74
C TYR A 49 15.36 3.13 -5.21
N PHE A 50 14.09 2.92 -5.53
CA PHE A 50 13.23 4.02 -5.93
C PHE A 50 12.75 4.81 -4.71
N LEU A 51 13.20 6.06 -4.59
CA LEU A 51 12.92 6.99 -3.49
C LEU A 51 11.74 7.96 -3.76
N GLU A 52 10.86 7.63 -4.72
CA GLU A 52 9.84 8.58 -5.18
C GLU A 52 8.43 7.97 -5.12
N ASP A 53 7.85 8.01 -3.92
CA ASP A 53 6.40 7.91 -3.74
C ASP A 53 5.81 9.29 -3.42
N THR A 54 6.06 10.24 -4.32
CA THR A 54 5.36 11.53 -4.30
C THR A 54 3.94 11.41 -4.90
N GLU A 55 3.67 10.34 -5.67
CA GLU A 55 2.34 10.02 -6.26
C GLU A 55 1.75 8.67 -5.83
N ARG A 56 2.54 7.76 -5.25
CA ARG A 56 2.01 6.48 -4.79
C ARG A 56 1.21 6.68 -3.51
N MET A 57 0.12 5.93 -3.37
CA MET A 57 -0.68 5.93 -2.17
C MET A 57 0.23 5.65 -0.97
N THR A 58 0.46 6.65 -0.12
CA THR A 58 1.18 6.44 1.14
C THR A 58 0.21 5.88 2.17
N ARG A 59 0.73 5.19 3.21
CA ARG A 59 -0.08 4.74 4.34
C ARG A 59 -0.91 5.88 4.92
N LYS A 60 -0.34 7.08 5.01
CA LYS A 60 -1.04 8.26 5.53
C LYS A 60 -2.22 8.65 4.64
N SER A 61 -2.00 8.81 3.34
CA SER A 61 -3.05 9.16 2.38
C SER A 61 -4.14 8.09 2.31
N PHE A 62 -3.76 6.81 2.40
CA PHE A 62 -4.69 5.68 2.49
C PHE A 62 -5.58 5.77 3.72
N MET A 63 -4.99 6.01 4.90
CA MET A 63 -5.76 6.16 6.14
C MET A 63 -6.65 7.42 6.13
N GLU A 64 -6.18 8.53 5.55
CA GLU A 64 -7.01 9.73 5.37
C GLU A 64 -8.21 9.46 4.46
N TRP A 65 -8.01 8.70 3.37
CA TRP A 65 -9.10 8.27 2.50
C TRP A 65 -10.07 7.31 3.20
N VAL A 66 -9.57 6.32 3.96
CA VAL A 66 -10.39 5.39 4.77
C VAL A 66 -11.28 6.18 5.74
N ASN A 67 -10.71 7.14 6.46
CA ASN A 67 -11.41 7.96 7.45
C ASN A 67 -12.37 9.00 6.87
N LYS A 68 -12.28 9.29 5.57
CA LYS A 68 -13.17 10.27 4.92
C LYS A 68 -14.59 9.72 4.85
N SER A 69 -15.54 10.35 5.54
CA SER A 69 -16.97 10.02 5.46
C SER A 69 -17.56 10.39 4.09
N ASN A 70 -18.69 9.77 3.72
CA ASN A 70 -19.46 10.06 2.51
C ASN A 70 -18.75 9.69 1.20
N LYS A 71 -18.52 8.38 1.00
CA LYS A 71 -17.90 7.88 -0.24
C LYS A 71 -18.91 7.66 -1.38
N GLU A 72 -20.22 7.73 -1.12
CA GLU A 72 -21.29 7.48 -2.11
C GLU A 72 -21.08 6.18 -2.93
N LEU A 73 -20.37 5.20 -2.35
CA LEU A 73 -20.09 3.89 -2.96
C LEU A 73 -20.93 2.84 -2.25
N VAL A 74 -21.51 1.91 -3.01
CA VAL A 74 -22.08 0.67 -2.46
C VAL A 74 -20.97 -0.28 -1.98
N ALA A 75 -21.28 -1.20 -1.07
CA ALA A 75 -20.30 -2.04 -0.39
C ALA A 75 -19.32 -2.77 -1.34
N THR A 76 -19.82 -3.24 -2.49
CA THR A 76 -19.02 -3.94 -3.50
C THR A 76 -18.02 -3.03 -4.22
N GLU A 77 -18.42 -1.78 -4.51
CA GLU A 77 -17.55 -0.77 -5.12
C GLU A 77 -16.53 -0.27 -4.11
N LEU A 78 -16.94 -0.08 -2.85
CA LEU A 78 -16.06 0.29 -1.76
C LEU A 78 -14.96 -0.75 -1.55
N PHE A 79 -15.31 -2.04 -1.57
CA PHE A 79 -14.34 -3.12 -1.44
C PHE A 79 -13.30 -3.08 -2.58
N ARG A 80 -13.76 -2.95 -3.83
CA ARG A 80 -12.86 -2.85 -5.00
C ARG A 80 -11.92 -1.65 -4.91
N GLU A 81 -12.43 -0.50 -4.47
CA GLU A 81 -11.61 0.70 -4.33
C GLU A 81 -10.57 0.53 -3.23
N ILE A 82 -10.92 -0.09 -2.09
CA ILE A 82 -9.95 -0.45 -1.05
C ILE A 82 -8.85 -1.35 -1.62
N GLU A 83 -9.19 -2.39 -2.38
CA GLU A 83 -8.17 -3.28 -2.96
C GLU A 83 -7.27 -2.54 -3.95
N ARG A 84 -7.85 -1.66 -4.79
CA ARG A 84 -7.09 -0.85 -5.75
C ARG A 84 -6.10 0.09 -5.05
N GLN A 85 -6.53 0.75 -3.99
CA GLN A 85 -5.68 1.65 -3.22
C GLN A 85 -4.65 0.88 -2.38
N PHE A 86 -5.03 -0.26 -1.82
CA PHE A 86 -4.13 -1.13 -1.05
C PHE A 86 -3.02 -1.70 -1.93
N LEU A 87 -3.31 -2.09 -3.17
CA LEU A 87 -2.30 -2.56 -4.13
C LEU A 87 -1.30 -1.46 -4.51
N GLN A 88 -1.67 -0.19 -4.39
CA GLN A 88 -0.76 0.91 -4.64
C GLN A 88 0.22 1.12 -3.49
N LEU A 89 -0.08 0.72 -2.25
CA LEU A 89 0.87 0.86 -1.12
C LEU A 89 2.20 0.14 -1.38
N SER A 90 3.28 0.61 -0.73
CA SER A 90 4.55 -0.08 -0.72
C SER A 90 4.44 -1.44 0.01
N ARG A 91 5.40 -2.34 -0.24
CA ARG A 91 5.40 -3.68 0.39
C ARG A 91 5.43 -3.61 1.92
N MET A 92 6.22 -2.69 2.48
CA MET A 92 6.33 -2.51 3.93
C MET A 92 5.01 -2.02 4.52
N GLU A 93 4.36 -1.05 3.88
CA GLU A 93 3.07 -0.52 4.35
C GLU A 93 1.95 -1.56 4.27
N LYS A 94 1.91 -2.36 3.20
CA LYS A 94 0.96 -3.47 3.05
C LYS A 94 1.09 -4.46 4.20
N LEU A 95 2.31 -4.90 4.52
CA LEU A 95 2.56 -5.83 5.62
C LEU A 95 2.05 -5.30 6.96
N THR A 96 2.12 -3.99 7.19
CA THR A 96 1.60 -3.40 8.44
C THR A 96 0.08 -3.29 8.49
N LEU A 97 -0.61 -3.29 7.35
CA LEU A 97 -2.06 -3.10 7.25
C LEU A 97 -2.83 -4.38 6.89
N GLU A 98 -2.13 -5.46 6.56
CA GLU A 98 -2.73 -6.70 6.09
C GLU A 98 -3.62 -7.36 7.15
N ASN A 99 -3.18 -7.34 8.41
CA ASN A 99 -3.97 -7.85 9.54
C ASN A 99 -5.18 -6.96 9.86
N ASP A 100 -5.13 -5.68 9.51
CA ASP A 100 -6.18 -4.70 9.81
C ASP A 100 -7.14 -4.51 8.62
N LYS A 101 -6.98 -5.26 7.52
CA LYS A 101 -7.72 -5.05 6.27
C LYS A 101 -9.24 -5.12 6.46
N VAL A 102 -9.72 -6.04 7.30
CA VAL A 102 -11.16 -6.17 7.64
C VAL A 102 -11.64 -4.96 8.44
N GLU A 103 -10.87 -4.54 9.44
CA GLU A 103 -11.16 -3.36 10.27
C GLU A 103 -11.26 -2.10 9.40
N LEU A 104 -10.32 -1.91 8.46
CA LEU A 104 -10.25 -0.78 7.55
C LEU A 104 -11.44 -0.73 6.58
N PHE A 105 -11.95 -1.89 6.16
CA PHE A 105 -13.17 -1.98 5.36
C PHE A 105 -14.39 -1.54 6.17
N LEU A 106 -14.56 -2.08 7.39
CA LEU A 106 -15.68 -1.72 8.27
C LEU A 106 -15.64 -0.22 8.63
N GLN A 107 -14.46 0.32 8.91
CA GLN A 107 -14.24 1.74 9.18
C GLN A 107 -14.58 2.61 7.97
N SER A 108 -14.24 2.17 6.77
CA SER A 108 -14.56 2.90 5.53
C SER A 108 -16.04 2.89 5.19
N ALA A 109 -16.74 1.82 5.54
CA ALA A 109 -18.14 1.60 5.22
C ALA A 109 -19.10 2.20 6.27
N GLY A 110 -18.64 2.38 7.51
CA GLY A 110 -19.39 3.02 8.58
C GLY A 110 -20.75 2.37 8.82
N ASN A 111 -21.78 3.19 9.07
CA ASN A 111 -23.14 2.73 9.31
C ASN A 111 -23.89 2.37 8.01
N ASP A 112 -23.34 2.72 6.84
CA ASP A 112 -24.00 2.54 5.54
C ASP A 112 -24.01 1.06 5.14
N LEU A 113 -22.96 0.30 5.48
CA LEU A 113 -22.90 -1.15 5.23
C LEU A 113 -24.00 -1.91 5.95
N GLN A 114 -24.27 -1.55 7.21
CA GLN A 114 -25.33 -2.18 7.98
C GLN A 114 -26.69 -1.93 7.32
N ARG A 115 -26.96 -0.70 6.92
CA ARG A 115 -28.20 -0.33 6.23
C ARG A 115 -28.36 -1.03 4.87
N GLU A 116 -27.28 -1.15 4.10
CA GLU A 116 -27.29 -1.85 2.81
C GLU A 116 -27.58 -3.35 2.98
N LEU A 117 -26.98 -3.98 4.01
CA LEU A 117 -27.27 -5.38 4.35
C LEU A 117 -28.72 -5.58 4.85
N GLU A 118 -29.25 -4.65 5.64
CA GLU A 118 -30.65 -4.67 6.10
C GLU A 118 -31.62 -4.56 4.91
N LEU A 119 -31.38 -3.65 3.96
CA LEU A 119 -32.20 -3.51 2.75
C LEU A 119 -32.15 -4.77 1.87
N LEU A 120 -30.97 -5.35 1.66
CA LEU A 120 -30.83 -6.60 0.90
C LEU A 120 -31.56 -7.76 1.60
N LEU A 121 -31.60 -7.81 2.93
CA LEU A 121 -32.33 -8.83 3.66
C LEU A 121 -33.85 -8.62 3.59
N GLU A 122 -34.32 -7.37 3.61
CA GLU A 122 -35.74 -7.02 3.51
C GLU A 122 -36.31 -7.39 2.12
N ASP A 123 -35.59 -7.06 1.06
CA ASP A 123 -35.95 -7.38 -0.34
C ASP A 123 -36.05 -8.90 -0.59
N ASN A 124 -35.25 -9.70 0.14
CA ASN A 124 -35.29 -11.17 0.09
C ASN A 124 -36.41 -11.79 0.95
N THR A 125 -37.07 -11.01 1.81
CA THR A 125 -38.19 -11.50 2.64
C THR A 125 -39.56 -11.22 2.03
N GLU A 126 -39.69 -10.25 1.12
CA GLU A 126 -40.96 -9.97 0.44
C GLU A 126 -41.33 -11.00 -0.66
N ASP A 127 -40.38 -11.82 -1.15
CA ASP A 127 -40.67 -12.87 -2.14
C ASP A 127 -41.23 -14.19 -1.55
N ASN A 128 -41.45 -14.26 -0.23
CA ASN A 128 -41.97 -15.47 0.43
C ASN A 128 -43.49 -15.43 0.72
N GLY A 129 -44.22 -14.52 0.06
CA GLY A 129 -45.65 -14.29 0.28
C GLY A 129 -46.56 -14.84 -0.83
N LEU A 130 -47.03 -16.09 -0.65
CA LEU A 130 -48.35 -16.58 -1.08
C LEU A 130 -48.69 -16.66 -2.58
N THR A 131 -48.66 -17.89 -3.12
CA THR A 131 -49.85 -18.50 -3.72
C THR A 131 -49.83 -20.01 -3.52
N THR A 132 -50.40 -20.45 -2.40
CA THR A 132 -51.12 -21.73 -2.34
C THR A 132 -52.58 -21.44 -2.59
N ASP A 133 -53.04 -21.67 -3.82
CA ASP A 133 -54.30 -22.38 -4.14
C ASP A 133 -54.31 -22.77 -5.62
#